data_AF-A0A932TYZ6-F1
#
_entry.id   AF-A0A932TYZ6-F1
#
_cell.length_a   1.000
_cell.length_b   1.000
_cell.length_c   1.000
_cell.angle_alpha   90.00
_cell.angle_beta   90.00
_cell.angle_gamma   90.00
#
_symmetry.space_group_name_H-M   'P 1'
#
loop_
_entity.id
_entity.type
_entity.pdbx_description
1 polymer ?
#
loop_
_entity_poly.entity_id
_entity_poly.type
_entity_poly.pdbx_seq_one_letter_code
_entity_poly.pdbx_strand_id
1 'polypeptide(L)'
;MTERSNTTAKLPGTAKLAGGITGRGFVKGDPRINRKGRPKTFDALRSLAQTIAHEAARDSDGGVVVVDGHAVTVAENVLRQWAASDNAVLQMRFFEVAFGKIPQGVEISGANVRIDVQTLTDEELLEIVEGGPGR
;
A
#
# COMPACT_ATOMS: atom_id res chain seq x y z
N MET A 1 -51.97 0.09 -10.88
CA MET A 1 -50.99 -0.54 -11.78
C MET A 1 -50.22 0.58 -12.45
N THR A 2 -48.99 0.87 -12.01
CA THR A 2 -48.16 1.91 -12.62
C THR A 2 -46.78 1.32 -12.81
N GLU A 3 -46.52 0.91 -14.05
CA GLU A 3 -45.23 0.36 -14.47
C GLU A 3 -44.19 1.47 -14.46
N ARG A 4 -43.12 1.30 -13.66
CA ARG A 4 -41.91 2.12 -13.78
C ARG A 4 -40.97 1.41 -14.76
N SER A 5 -40.89 1.94 -15.97
CA SER A 5 -39.91 1.53 -16.97
C SER A 5 -38.49 1.91 -16.50
N ASN A 6 -37.62 0.92 -16.34
CA ASN A 6 -36.20 1.13 -16.07
C ASN A 6 -35.50 1.52 -17.37
N THR A 7 -35.44 2.82 -17.65
CA THR A 7 -34.55 3.36 -18.70
C THR A 7 -33.13 3.43 -18.15
N THR A 8 -32.31 2.44 -18.48
CA THR A 8 -30.85 2.48 -18.28
C THR A 8 -30.27 3.62 -19.11
N ALA A 9 -30.03 4.76 -18.48
CA ALA A 9 -29.26 5.84 -19.07
C ALA A 9 -27.81 5.35 -19.26
N LYS A 10 -27.43 5.12 -20.50
CA LYS A 10 -26.04 4.87 -20.91
C LYS A 10 -25.22 6.10 -20.52
N LEU A 11 -24.38 5.97 -19.48
CA LEU A 11 -23.44 7.02 -19.06
C LEU A 11 -22.66 7.50 -20.30
N PRO A 12 -22.66 8.81 -20.61
CA PRO A 12 -21.96 9.31 -21.77
C PRO A 12 -20.47 8.98 -21.60
N GLY A 13 -19.88 8.43 -22.66
CA GLY A 13 -18.51 7.95 -22.67
C GLY A 13 -17.56 8.95 -22.04
N THR A 14 -16.60 8.45 -21.25
CA THR A 14 -15.56 9.22 -20.58
C THR A 14 -14.84 10.12 -21.61
N ALA A 15 -15.31 11.35 -21.76
CA ALA A 15 -14.60 12.37 -22.51
C ALA A 15 -13.24 12.54 -21.84
N LYS A 16 -12.16 12.43 -22.62
CA LYS A 16 -10.80 12.65 -22.11
C LYS A 16 -10.76 14.04 -21.46
N LEU A 17 -10.52 14.07 -20.15
CA LEU A 17 -10.34 15.31 -19.39
C LEU A 17 -9.31 16.21 -20.10
N ALA A 18 -9.58 17.52 -20.15
CA ALA A 18 -8.68 18.49 -20.75
C ALA A 18 -7.28 18.33 -20.15
N GLY A 19 -6.29 18.09 -21.01
CA GLY A 19 -4.99 17.62 -20.56
C GLY A 19 -4.15 18.71 -19.90
N GLY A 20 -4.05 18.69 -18.57
CA GLY A 20 -3.10 19.47 -17.76
C GLY A 20 -2.97 20.96 -18.13
N ILE A 21 -1.88 21.60 -17.72
CA ILE A 21 -1.64 23.05 -17.88
C ILE A 21 -1.70 23.57 -19.33
N THR A 22 -1.68 22.69 -20.33
CA THR A 22 -1.66 23.02 -21.76
C THR A 22 -2.96 22.72 -22.49
N GLY A 23 -3.99 22.16 -21.83
CA GLY A 23 -5.23 21.67 -22.46
C GLY A 23 -5.04 20.48 -23.42
N ARG A 24 -3.79 20.13 -23.76
CA ARG A 24 -3.39 18.99 -24.58
C ARG A 24 -2.93 17.84 -23.69
N GLY A 25 -3.54 16.67 -23.88
CA GLY A 25 -3.12 15.43 -23.22
C GLY A 25 -1.65 15.10 -23.47
N PHE A 26 -1.07 14.28 -22.60
CA PHE A 26 0.31 13.84 -22.73
C PHE A 26 0.57 13.13 -24.06
N VAL A 27 1.57 13.59 -24.80
CA VAL A 27 2.00 12.96 -26.07
C VAL A 27 3.17 12.00 -25.84
N LYS A 28 3.37 11.03 -26.75
CA LYS A 28 4.53 10.13 -26.69
C LYS A 28 5.81 10.96 -26.82
N GLY A 29 6.71 10.87 -25.83
CA GLY A 29 7.93 11.67 -25.78
C GLY A 29 7.82 12.97 -24.98
N ASP A 30 6.63 13.29 -24.45
CA ASP A 30 6.44 14.47 -23.59
C ASP A 30 7.34 14.39 -22.34
N PRO A 31 8.27 15.34 -22.15
CA PRO A 31 9.19 15.35 -21.02
C PRO A 31 8.48 15.34 -19.66
N ARG A 32 7.27 15.89 -19.57
CA ARG A 32 6.48 15.98 -18.32
C ARG A 32 6.09 14.61 -17.76
N ILE A 33 6.07 13.55 -18.57
CA ILE A 33 5.68 12.21 -18.12
C ILE A 33 6.85 11.49 -17.40
N ASN A 34 8.10 11.95 -17.56
CA ASN A 34 9.32 11.30 -17.06
C ASN A 34 9.27 9.75 -17.07
N ARG A 35 8.98 9.16 -18.24
CA ARG A 35 8.87 7.69 -18.39
C ARG A 35 10.21 6.95 -18.23
N LYS A 36 11.34 7.67 -18.30
CA LYS A 36 12.70 7.11 -18.24
C LYS A 36 13.24 7.06 -16.80
N GLY A 37 12.96 8.09 -15.99
CA GLY A 37 13.47 8.15 -14.62
C GLY A 37 12.61 7.45 -13.57
N ARG A 38 11.34 7.15 -13.87
CA ARG A 38 10.44 6.48 -12.92
C ARG A 38 10.67 4.96 -12.93
N PRO A 39 10.95 4.32 -11.77
CA PRO A 39 10.92 2.87 -11.65
C PRO A 39 9.56 2.31 -12.08
N LYS A 40 9.57 1.31 -12.95
CA LYS A 40 8.34 0.70 -13.51
C LYS A 40 7.83 -0.48 -12.70
N THR A 41 8.70 -1.08 -11.89
CA THR A 41 8.41 -2.22 -11.03
C THR A 41 8.80 -1.89 -9.60
N PHE A 42 8.20 -2.59 -8.65
CA PHE A 42 8.55 -2.46 -7.25
C PHE A 42 10.00 -2.89 -6.99
N ASP A 43 10.50 -3.93 -7.66
CA ASP A 43 11.89 -4.36 -7.52
C ASP A 43 12.88 -3.32 -8.03
N ALA A 44 12.56 -2.62 -9.13
CA ALA A 44 13.39 -1.51 -9.61
C ALA A 44 13.44 -0.36 -8.59
N LEU A 45 12.32 -0.07 -7.92
CA LEU A 45 12.29 0.91 -6.84
C LEU A 45 13.09 0.45 -5.62
N ARG A 46 12.95 -0.81 -5.22
CA ARG A 46 13.70 -1.41 -4.10
C ARG A 46 15.20 -1.38 -4.37
N SER A 47 15.63 -1.76 -5.57
CA SER A 47 17.03 -1.73 -5.98
C SER A 47 17.59 -0.31 -5.94
N LEU A 48 16.85 0.68 -6.45
CA LEU A 48 17.23 2.09 -6.34
C LEU A 48 17.37 2.53 -4.88
N ALA A 49 16.40 2.17 -4.03
CA ALA A 49 16.43 2.50 -2.61
C ALA A 49 17.64 1.86 -1.90
N GLN A 50 17.98 0.61 -2.22
CA GLN A 50 19.17 -0.07 -1.69
C GLN A 50 20.46 0.64 -2.13
N THR A 51 20.57 1.04 -3.39
CA THR A 51 21.73 1.82 -3.86
C THR A 51 21.91 3.08 -3.05
N ILE A 52 20.85 3.88 -2.88
CA ILE A 52 20.87 5.11 -2.07
C ILE A 52 21.22 4.78 -0.61
N ALA A 53 20.68 3.69 -0.07
CA ALA A 53 20.92 3.27 1.30
C ALA A 53 22.41 2.92 1.57
N HIS A 54 23.14 2.43 0.56
CA HIS A 54 24.57 2.12 0.64
C HIS A 54 25.49 3.34 0.40
N GLU A 55 24.95 4.47 -0.06
CA GLU A 55 25.76 5.69 -0.25
C GLU A 55 26.21 6.26 1.09
N ALA A 56 27.31 7.03 1.06
CA ALA A 56 27.77 7.76 2.23
C ALA A 56 26.74 8.83 2.62
N ALA A 57 26.34 8.83 3.90
CA ALA A 57 25.44 9.85 4.41
C ALA A 57 26.10 11.22 4.37
N ARG A 58 25.30 12.23 4.02
CA ARG A 58 25.73 13.62 4.00
C ARG A 58 24.98 14.46 5.03
N ASP A 59 25.67 15.41 5.64
CA ASP A 59 25.07 16.43 6.50
C ASP A 59 24.35 17.52 5.68
N SER A 60 23.79 18.51 6.36
CA SER A 60 23.11 19.66 5.73
C SER A 60 24.03 20.51 4.85
N ASP A 61 25.33 20.49 5.13
CA ASP A 61 26.36 21.25 4.42
C ASP A 61 27.00 20.44 3.28
N GLY A 62 26.57 19.18 3.09
CA GLY A 62 27.03 18.26 2.05
C GLY A 62 28.28 17.47 2.42
N GLY A 63 28.79 17.62 3.65
CA GLY A 63 29.91 16.88 4.22
C GLY A 63 29.55 15.43 4.53
N VAL A 64 30.53 14.54 4.48
CA VAL A 64 30.31 13.11 4.80
C VAL A 64 30.17 12.94 6.31
N VAL A 65 29.10 12.28 6.75
CA VAL A 65 28.89 11.96 8.16
C VAL A 65 29.86 10.85 8.58
N VAL A 66 30.69 11.13 9.59
CA VAL A 66 31.64 10.18 10.15
C VAL A 66 31.24 9.88 11.60
N VAL A 67 31.07 8.60 11.90
CA VAL A 67 30.80 8.11 13.27
C VAL A 67 31.84 7.04 13.57
N ASP A 68 32.45 7.06 14.75
CA ASP A 68 33.45 6.07 15.17
C ASP A 68 34.59 5.87 14.15
N GLY A 69 34.99 6.95 13.47
CA GLY A 69 36.12 6.96 12.53
C GLY A 69 35.85 6.43 11.12
N HIS A 70 34.61 6.09 10.76
CA HIS A 70 34.25 5.68 9.40
C HIS A 70 33.07 6.48 8.84
N ALA A 71 33.01 6.60 7.51
CA ALA A 71 31.87 7.20 6.84
C ALA A 71 30.65 6.28 6.99
N VAL A 72 29.59 6.79 7.60
CA VAL A 72 28.36 6.01 7.78
C VAL A 72 27.53 6.04 6.51
N THR A 73 26.82 4.95 6.26
CA THR A 73 25.89 4.87 5.13
C THR A 73 24.60 5.64 5.43
N VAL A 74 23.83 6.00 4.41
CA VAL A 74 22.49 6.58 4.58
C VAL A 74 21.60 5.67 5.42
N ALA A 75 21.64 4.35 5.18
CA ALA A 75 20.86 3.38 5.95
C ALA A 75 21.20 3.43 7.45
N GLU A 76 22.49 3.41 7.77
CA GLU A 76 22.96 3.46 9.15
C GLU A 76 22.58 4.78 9.82
N ASN A 77 22.79 5.91 9.14
CA ASN A 77 22.43 7.21 9.67
C ASN A 77 20.94 7.30 10.00
N VAL A 78 20.06 6.77 9.14
CA VAL A 78 18.61 6.68 9.38
C VAL A 78 18.30 5.81 10.60
N LEU A 79 18.95 4.65 10.75
CA LEU A 79 18.73 3.77 11.91
C LEU A 79 19.17 4.44 13.22
N ARG A 80 20.29 5.16 13.21
CA ARG A 80 20.76 5.94 14.37
C ARG A 80 19.78 7.06 14.71
N GLN A 81 19.25 7.76 13.71
CA GLN A 81 18.23 8.79 13.90
C GLN A 81 16.93 8.21 14.48
N TRP A 82 16.48 7.05 14.01
CA TRP A 82 15.29 6.39 14.54
C TRP A 82 15.49 5.94 15.98
N ALA A 83 16.65 5.38 16.31
CA ALA A 83 17.00 4.97 17.67
C ALA A 83 17.06 6.15 18.66
N ALA A 84 17.52 7.33 18.20
CA ALA A 84 17.63 8.53 19.02
C ALA A 84 16.37 9.42 18.99
N SER A 85 15.35 9.08 18.19
CA SER A 85 14.14 9.91 18.04
C SER A 85 13.19 9.74 19.21
N ASP A 86 12.53 10.83 19.62
CA ASP A 86 11.41 10.77 20.59
C ASP A 86 10.09 10.28 19.99
N ASN A 87 10.04 10.08 18.67
CA ASN A 87 8.83 9.60 18.00
C ASN A 87 8.68 8.09 18.18
N ALA A 88 7.66 7.68 18.95
CA ALA A 88 7.34 6.27 19.19
C ALA A 88 7.21 5.44 17.90
N VAL A 89 6.71 6.01 16.81
CA VAL A 89 6.60 5.29 15.51
C VAL A 89 7.98 4.97 14.96
N LEU A 90 8.93 5.91 14.99
CA LEU A 90 10.29 5.69 14.48
C LEU A 90 11.06 4.70 15.35
N GLN A 91 10.90 4.78 16.68
CA GLN A 91 11.45 3.80 17.60
C GLN A 91 10.89 2.39 17.31
N MET A 92 9.57 2.26 17.12
CA MET A 92 8.96 0.99 16.72
C MET A 92 9.52 0.48 15.39
N ARG A 93 9.70 1.35 14.38
CA ARG A 93 10.32 0.97 13.10
C ARG A 93 11.75 0.48 13.27
N PHE A 94 12.53 1.09 14.14
CA PHE A 94 13.87 0.61 14.49
C PHE A 94 13.81 -0.80 15.09
N PHE A 95 12.94 -1.04 16.07
CA PHE A 95 12.75 -2.39 16.65
C PHE A 95 12.24 -3.41 15.63
N GLU A 96 11.33 -3.04 14.73
CA GLU A 96 10.84 -3.92 13.65
C GLU A 96 11.96 -4.36 12.70
N VAL A 97 12.91 -3.47 12.40
CA VAL A 97 14.06 -3.81 11.57
C VAL A 97 15.05 -4.69 12.34
N ALA A 98 15.31 -4.38 13.61
CA ALA A 98 16.28 -5.09 14.43
C ALA A 98 15.83 -6.50 14.85
N PHE A 99 14.55 -6.66 15.21
CA PHE A 99 14.02 -7.87 15.83
C PHE A 99 12.87 -8.52 15.03
N GLY A 100 12.46 -7.91 13.91
CA GLY A 100 11.30 -8.35 13.13
C GLY A 100 9.99 -7.73 13.60
N LYS A 101 8.91 -7.99 12.84
CA LYS A 101 7.58 -7.45 13.17
C LYS A 101 7.06 -8.09 14.46
N ILE A 102 6.61 -7.25 15.39
CA ILE A 102 5.84 -7.70 16.55
C ILE A 102 4.53 -8.29 16.02
N PRO A 103 4.21 -9.57 16.33
CA PRO A 103 2.94 -10.17 15.94
C PRO A 103 1.78 -9.28 16.39
N GLN A 104 1.03 -8.74 15.44
CA GLN A 104 -0.21 -8.03 15.74
C GLN A 104 -1.29 -9.09 15.83
N GLY A 105 -1.77 -9.37 17.05
CA GLY A 105 -2.94 -10.23 17.24
C GLY A 105 -4.13 -9.58 16.55
N VAL A 106 -4.61 -10.18 15.45
CA VAL A 106 -5.88 -9.80 14.86
C VAL A 106 -6.94 -10.61 15.60
N GLU A 107 -7.61 -9.98 16.55
CA GLU A 107 -8.84 -10.56 17.10
C GLU A 107 -9.92 -10.46 16.02
N ILE A 108 -10.24 -11.59 15.39
CA ILE A 108 -11.48 -11.72 14.62
C ILE A 108 -12.60 -11.87 15.66
N SER A 109 -13.07 -10.74 16.19
CA SER A 109 -14.35 -10.69 16.90
C SER A 109 -15.42 -11.13 15.90
N GLY A 110 -15.96 -12.35 16.10
CA GLY A 110 -16.93 -12.98 15.20
C GLY A 110 -18.02 -12.01 14.77
N ALA A 111 -18.02 -11.66 13.48
CA ALA A 111 -19.13 -10.96 12.89
C ALA A 111 -20.37 -11.84 13.05
N ASN A 112 -21.41 -11.32 13.69
CA ASN A 112 -22.73 -11.95 13.70
C ASN A 112 -23.20 -12.07 12.25
N VAL A 113 -22.99 -13.23 11.63
CA VAL A 113 -23.57 -13.55 10.32
C VAL A 113 -25.07 -13.74 10.55
N ARG A 114 -25.87 -12.76 10.12
CA ARG A 114 -27.32 -12.93 10.02
C ARG A 114 -27.58 -13.76 8.77
N ILE A 115 -28.05 -14.99 8.97
CA ILE A 115 -28.53 -15.84 7.88
C ILE A 115 -30.03 -15.59 7.77
N ASP A 116 -30.48 -15.05 6.63
CA ASP A 116 -31.90 -14.94 6.32
C ASP A 116 -32.41 -16.33 5.93
N VAL A 117 -33.06 -17.00 6.89
CA VAL A 117 -33.61 -18.36 6.75
C VAL A 117 -34.61 -18.47 5.59
N GLN A 118 -35.20 -17.35 5.15
CA GLN A 118 -36.16 -17.28 4.05
C GLN A 118 -35.53 -17.48 2.65
N THR A 119 -34.22 -17.34 2.51
CA THR A 119 -33.54 -17.51 1.21
C THR A 119 -32.87 -18.86 1.06
N LEU A 120 -32.92 -19.70 2.09
CA LEU A 120 -32.41 -21.06 2.06
C LEU A 120 -33.49 -22.02 1.56
N THR A 121 -33.07 -23.03 0.82
CA THR A 121 -33.97 -24.14 0.48
C THR A 121 -34.21 -25.01 1.71
N ASP A 122 -35.31 -25.76 1.71
CA ASP A 122 -35.62 -26.71 2.79
C ASP A 122 -34.50 -27.76 2.96
N GLU A 123 -33.79 -28.10 1.87
CA GLU A 123 -32.66 -29.03 1.85
C GLU A 123 -31.43 -28.44 2.55
N GLU A 124 -31.09 -27.18 2.27
CA GLU A 124 -29.99 -26.45 2.92
C GLU A 124 -30.27 -26.24 4.42
N LEU A 125 -31.54 -26.02 4.78
CA LEU A 125 -31.96 -25.91 6.18
C LEU A 125 -31.82 -27.25 6.93
N LEU A 126 -32.17 -28.36 6.28
CA LEU A 126 -32.03 -29.69 6.86
C LEU A 126 -30.56 -30.01 7.13
N GLU A 127 -29.67 -29.71 6.18
CA GLU A 127 -28.22 -29.95 6.30
C GLU A 127 -27.59 -29.19 7.48
N ILE A 128 -28.03 -27.96 7.71
CA ILE A 128 -27.57 -27.13 8.84
C ILE A 128 -28.06 -27.69 10.18
N VAL A 129 -29.29 -28.21 10.24
CA VAL A 129 -29.86 -28.82 11.46
C VAL A 129 -29.25 -30.19 11.75
N GLU A 130 -28.91 -30.96 10.73
CA GLU A 130 -28.37 -32.31 10.85
C GLU A 130 -26.83 -32.35 11.01
N GLY A 131 -26.14 -31.22 10.89
CA GLY A 131 -24.72 -31.08 11.23
C GLY A 131 -23.74 -31.36 10.08
N GLY A 132 -24.16 -31.12 8.83
CA GLY A 132 -23.34 -31.29 7.63
C GLY A 132 -23.42 -32.71 7.03
N PRO A 133 -22.90 -32.90 5.81
CA PRO A 133 -23.24 -34.05 4.98
C PRO A 133 -22.70 -35.32 5.62
N GLY A 134 -23.59 -36.30 5.80
CA GLY A 134 -23.19 -37.68 6.04
C GLY A 134 -22.13 -38.10 5.03
N ARG A 135 -21.10 -38.80 5.52
CA ARG A 135 -20.00 -39.38 4.75
C ARG A 135 -20.42 -40.00 3.41
#